data_AF-A0A2U0D5K2-F1
#
_entry.id   AF-A0A2U0D5K2-F1
#
_cell.length_a   1.000
_cell.length_b   1.000
_cell.length_c   1.000
_cell.angle_alpha   90.00
_cell.angle_beta   90.00
_cell.angle_gamma   90.00
#
_symmetry.space_group_name_H-M   'P 1'
#
loop_
_entity.id
_entity.type
_entity.pdbx_description
1 polymer ?
#
loop_
_entity_poly.entity_id
_entity_poly.type
_entity_poly.pdbx_seq_one_letter_code
_entity_poly.pdbx_strand_id
1 'polypeptide(L)'
;MKATQRLISIIWTVEYEKVSEGKVRILSYTNTDPEGYTREKELAQCELIETEDRIVTHLWLKPYDNFDPWVNTKNVKEKYEVINPQHIFSYDPGKK
;
A
#
# COMPACT_ATOMS: atom_id res chain seq x y z
N MET A 1 -6.14 4.54 -7.72
CA MET A 1 -5.29 5.41 -6.87
C MET A 1 -4.02 4.66 -6.51
N LYS A 2 -2.94 5.37 -6.18
CA LYS A 2 -1.67 4.77 -5.78
C LYS A 2 -1.21 5.27 -4.42
N ALA A 3 -0.54 4.41 -3.67
CA ALA A 3 0.19 4.77 -2.46
C ALA A 3 1.48 3.95 -2.40
N THR A 4 2.46 4.45 -1.66
CA THR A 4 3.78 3.84 -1.56
C THR A 4 4.13 3.50 -0.12
N GLN A 5 4.88 2.42 0.07
CA GLN A 5 5.52 2.04 1.32
C GLN A 5 6.99 1.75 1.04
N ARG A 6 7.90 2.46 1.71
CA ARG A 6 9.33 2.21 1.56
C ARG A 6 9.82 1.23 2.61
N LEU A 7 10.43 0.15 2.16
CA LEU A 7 11.16 -0.81 2.99
C LEU A 7 12.64 -0.72 2.62
N ILE A 8 13.42 -0.05 3.47
CA ILE A 8 14.85 0.22 3.25
C ILE A 8 15.07 0.99 1.94
N SER A 9 15.53 0.32 0.87
CA SER A 9 15.80 0.87 -0.46
C SER A 9 14.73 0.52 -1.48
N ILE A 10 13.78 -0.35 -1.12
CA ILE A 10 12.73 -0.85 -2.01
C ILE A 10 11.45 -0.05 -1.76
N ILE A 11 10.82 0.43 -2.83
CA ILE A 11 9.53 1.10 -2.77
C ILE A 11 8.47 0.12 -3.27
N TRP A 12 7.57 -0.26 -2.37
CA TRP A 12 6.34 -0.95 -2.71
C TRP A 12 5.28 0.05 -3.11
N THR A 13 4.59 -0.22 -4.20
CA THR A 13 3.47 0.56 -4.67
C THR A 13 2.21 -0.29 -4.63
N VAL A 14 1.18 0.23 -3.99
CA VAL A 14 -0.17 -0.34 -4.00
C VAL A 14 -1.04 0.46 -4.94
N GLU A 15 -1.65 -0.21 -5.90
CA GLU A 15 -2.76 0.34 -6.66
C GLU A 15 -4.07 -0.12 -6.03
N TYR A 16 -4.99 0.82 -5.78
CA TYR A 16 -6.27 0.53 -5.13
C TYR A 16 -7.41 1.40 -5.67
N GLU A 17 -8.62 0.90 -5.51
CA GLU A 17 -9.88 1.53 -5.85
C GLU A 17 -10.71 1.73 -4.58
N LYS A 18 -11.25 2.93 -4.35
CA LYS A 18 -12.23 3.16 -3.27
C LYS A 18 -13.58 2.63 -3.75
N VAL A 19 -14.12 1.63 -3.05
CA VAL A 19 -15.38 0.97 -3.42
C VAL A 19 -16.56 1.59 -2.68
N SER A 20 -16.36 1.96 -1.43
CA SER A 20 -17.32 2.72 -0.62
C SER A 20 -16.58 3.50 0.46
N GLU A 21 -17.33 4.25 1.29
CA GLU A 21 -16.77 4.81 2.51
C GLU A 21 -16.13 3.70 3.37
N GLY A 22 -14.88 3.92 3.78
CA GLY A 22 -14.12 2.97 4.60
C GLY A 22 -13.70 1.67 3.92
N LYS A 23 -13.97 1.46 2.62
CA LYS A 23 -13.63 0.21 1.92
C LYS A 23 -12.86 0.43 0.62
N VAL A 24 -11.82 -0.37 0.41
CA VAL A 24 -11.03 -0.37 -0.82
C VAL A 24 -10.89 -1.77 -1.39
N ARG A 25 -10.73 -1.81 -2.72
CA ARG A 25 -10.26 -2.96 -3.46
C ARG A 25 -8.81 -2.73 -3.86
N ILE A 26 -7.95 -3.69 -3.59
CA ILE A 26 -6.58 -3.69 -4.08
C ILE A 26 -6.59 -4.17 -5.52
N LEU A 27 -5.91 -3.46 -6.41
CA LEU A 27 -5.73 -3.83 -7.81
C LEU A 27 -4.40 -4.52 -8.03
N SER A 28 -3.32 -3.99 -7.42
CA SER A 28 -1.99 -4.58 -7.53
C SER A 28 -1.07 -4.15 -6.38
N TYR A 29 -0.06 -4.98 -6.13
CA TYR A 29 1.09 -4.66 -5.28
C TYR A 29 2.35 -5.00 -6.04
N THR A 30 3.27 -4.05 -6.16
CA THR A 30 4.54 -4.31 -6.83
C THR A 30 5.63 -3.41 -6.29
N ASN A 31 6.85 -3.94 -6.26
CA ASN A 31 8.06 -3.18 -5.97
C ASN A 31 8.84 -2.80 -7.24
N THR A 32 8.27 -3.06 -8.41
CA THR A 32 8.86 -2.75 -9.72
C THR A 32 8.10 -1.65 -10.46
N ASP A 33 7.13 -0.99 -9.82
CA ASP A 33 6.42 0.14 -10.44
C ASP A 33 7.37 1.36 -10.48
N PRO A 34 7.83 1.79 -11.67
CA PRO A 34 8.72 2.95 -11.79
C PRO A 34 8.07 4.24 -11.30
N GLU A 35 6.73 4.32 -11.33
CA GLU A 35 5.99 5.47 -10.83
C GLU A 35 6.14 5.61 -9.31
N GLY A 36 6.14 4.50 -8.57
CA GLY A 36 6.38 4.48 -7.14
C GLY A 36 7.72 5.10 -6.76
N TYR A 37 8.78 4.78 -7.51
CA TYR A 37 10.12 5.35 -7.27
C TYR A 37 10.24 6.81 -7.69
N THR A 38 9.64 7.16 -8.83
CA THR A 38 9.77 8.51 -9.39
C THR A 38 8.91 9.53 -8.65
N ARG A 39 7.71 9.11 -8.22
CA ARG A 39 6.67 9.98 -7.67
C ARG A 39 6.38 9.69 -6.20
N GLU A 40 7.25 8.98 -5.49
CA GLU A 40 7.06 8.63 -4.07
C GLU A 40 6.59 9.82 -3.23
N LYS A 41 7.20 11.00 -3.44
CA LYS A 41 6.90 12.22 -2.67
C LYS A 41 5.56 12.88 -3.03
N GLU A 42 4.96 12.49 -4.14
CA GLU A 42 3.66 12.96 -4.61
C GLU A 42 2.54 11.99 -4.25
N LEU A 43 2.88 10.73 -3.98
CA LEU A 43 1.94 9.67 -3.64
C LEU A 43 1.69 9.64 -2.14
N ALA A 44 0.51 9.13 -1.74
CA ALA A 44 0.25 8.89 -0.33
C ALA A 44 1.23 7.83 0.22
N GLN A 45 1.63 7.99 1.48
CA GLN A 45 2.31 6.94 2.21
C GLN A 45 1.27 5.93 2.69
N CYS A 46 1.61 4.63 2.65
CA CYS A 46 0.76 3.58 3.16
C CYS A 46 1.43 2.66 4.17
N GLU A 47 0.60 2.03 4.99
CA GLU A 47 0.92 0.81 5.75
C GLU A 47 -0.11 -0.25 5.40
N LEU A 48 0.36 -1.46 5.08
CA LEU A 48 -0.48 -2.61 4.79
C LEU A 48 -0.62 -3.45 6.06
N ILE A 49 -1.83 -3.52 6.59
CA ILE A 49 -2.09 -4.33 7.78
C ILE A 49 -2.41 -5.75 7.33
N GLU A 50 -1.52 -6.65 7.70
CA GLU A 50 -1.54 -8.04 7.28
C GLU A 50 -1.94 -8.98 8.42
N THR A 51 -2.50 -10.14 8.08
CA THR A 51 -2.58 -11.28 9.00
C THR A 51 -1.22 -11.96 9.15
N GLU A 52 -1.15 -12.95 10.04
CA GLU A 52 0.04 -13.80 10.18
C GLU A 52 0.40 -14.53 8.87
N ASP A 53 -0.60 -14.82 8.04
CA ASP A 53 -0.45 -15.45 6.71
C ASP A 53 -0.11 -14.44 5.59
N ARG A 54 0.28 -13.21 5.92
CA ARG A 54 0.65 -12.16 4.95
C ARG A 54 -0.51 -11.76 4.02
N ILE A 55 -1.75 -11.89 4.50
CA ILE A 55 -2.95 -11.46 3.78
C ILE A 55 -3.29 -10.05 4.21
N VAL A 56 -3.35 -9.11 3.26
CA VAL A 56 -3.68 -7.72 3.57
C VAL A 56 -5.17 -7.59 3.90
N THR A 57 -5.48 -7.04 5.07
CA THR A 57 -6.85 -6.82 5.56
C THR A 57 -7.22 -5.35 5.62
N HIS A 58 -6.25 -4.46 5.82
CA HIS A 58 -6.49 -3.02 5.84
C HIS A 58 -5.38 -2.26 5.12
N LEU A 59 -5.78 -1.15 4.52
CA LEU A 59 -4.90 -0.15 3.94
C LEU A 59 -4.99 1.12 4.78
N TRP A 60 -3.88 1.49 5.42
CA TRP A 60 -3.78 2.75 6.15
C TRP A 60 -3.01 3.75 5.32
N LEU A 61 -3.49 4.99 5.25
CA LEU A 61 -2.91 6.05 4.43
C LEU A 61 -2.66 7.32 5.22
N LYS A 62 -1.64 8.06 4.79
CA LYS A 62 -1.45 9.48 5.07
C LYS A 62 -0.80 10.17 3.87
N PRO A 63 -0.96 11.51 3.71
CA PRO A 63 -0.20 12.27 2.74
C PRO A 63 1.32 12.13 2.98
N TYR A 64 2.13 12.22 1.92
CA TYR A 64 3.57 12.18 2.08
C TYR A 64 4.09 13.32 2.95
N ASP A 65 4.98 12.98 3.88
CA ASP A 65 5.70 13.92 4.72
C ASP A 65 7.15 13.43 4.91
N ASN A 66 8.12 14.30 4.64
CA ASN A 66 9.56 13.97 4.74
C ASN A 66 10.03 13.79 6.19
N PHE A 67 9.34 14.39 7.17
CA PHE A 67 9.79 14.46 8.56
C PHE A 67 8.95 13.61 9.52
N ASP A 68 7.81 13.11 9.06
CA ASP A 68 6.96 12.20 9.83
C ASP A 68 7.35 10.75 9.52
N PRO A 69 7.48 9.86 10.52
CA PRO A 69 7.63 8.43 10.29
C PRO A 69 6.58 7.88 9.32
N TRP A 70 6.88 6.70 8.75
CA TRP A 70 5.91 5.94 7.96
C TRP A 70 4.59 5.71 8.71
N VAL A 71 3.54 5.43 7.93
CA VAL A 71 2.18 5.30 8.45
C VAL A 71 2.13 4.33 9.63
N ASN A 72 1.52 4.76 10.71
CA ASN A 72 1.34 3.97 11.92
C ASN A 72 0.05 4.38 12.65
N THR A 73 -0.25 3.74 13.76
CA THR A 73 -1.48 3.96 14.54
C THR A 73 -1.66 5.41 15.03
N LYS A 74 -0.57 6.18 15.17
CA LYS A 74 -0.59 7.56 15.68
C LYS A 74 -0.76 8.61 14.59
N ASN A 75 -0.28 8.37 13.37
CA ASN A 75 -0.27 9.37 12.29
C ASN A 75 -1.17 9.02 11.08
N VAL A 76 -1.79 7.84 11.07
CA VAL A 76 -2.77 7.45 10.05
C VAL A 76 -3.91 8.47 9.94
N LYS A 77 -4.26 8.83 8.71
CA LYS A 77 -5.35 9.78 8.41
C LYS A 77 -6.56 9.09 7.81
N GLU A 78 -6.34 8.08 6.98
CA GLU A 78 -7.41 7.29 6.39
C GLU A 78 -7.15 5.81 6.67
N LYS A 79 -8.21 5.09 7.07
CA LYS A 79 -8.20 3.65 7.28
C LYS A 79 -9.24 3.01 6.39
N TYR A 80 -8.82 2.04 5.60
CA TYR A 80 -9.72 1.31 4.72
C TYR A 80 -9.66 -0.19 5.00
N GLU A 81 -10.83 -0.81 5.08
CA GLU A 81 -10.99 -2.26 5.03
C GLU A 81 -10.79 -2.74 3.58
N VAL A 82 -10.00 -3.79 3.41
CA VAL A 82 -9.76 -4.41 2.11
C VAL A 82 -10.84 -5.46 1.85
N ILE A 83 -11.60 -5.28 0.78
CA ILE A 83 -12.71 -6.20 0.44
C ILE A 83 -12.28 -7.41 -0.41
N ASN A 84 -11.06 -7.38 -0.96
CA ASN A 84 -10.44 -8.49 -1.67
C ASN A 84 -9.08 -8.81 -1.03
N PRO A 85 -9.06 -9.46 0.14
CA PRO A 85 -7.81 -9.78 0.81
C PRO A 85 -6.92 -10.60 -0.13
N GLN A 86 -5.68 -10.15 -0.30
CA GLN A 86 -4.69 -10.78 -1.18
C GLN A 86 -3.35 -10.86 -0.46
N HIS A 87 -2.54 -11.86 -0.81
CA HIS A 87 -1.18 -11.94 -0.30
C HIS A 87 -0.33 -10.81 -0.87
N ILE A 88 0.45 -10.15 0.00
CA ILE A 88 1.40 -9.10 -0.41
C ILE A 88 2.49 -9.65 -1.36
N PHE A 89 2.77 -10.96 -1.26
CA PHE A 89 3.69 -11.69 -2.11
C PHE A 89 2.93 -12.70 -2.98
N SER A 90 2.02 -12.25 -3.84
CA SER A 90 1.68 -13.09 -4.98
C SER A 90 2.86 -13.06 -5.95
N TYR A 91 3.80 -13.99 -5.77
CA TYR A 91 4.72 -14.33 -6.86
C TYR A 91 3.84 -14.64 -8.06
N ASP A 92 3.96 -13.88 -9.14
CA ASP A 92 3.41 -14.28 -10.42
C ASP A 92 4.18 -15.55 -10.83
N PRO A 93 3.60 -16.76 -10.71
CA PRO A 93 4.31 -17.99 -11.06
C PRO A 93 4.47 -18.12 -12.59
N GLY A 94 3.97 -17.14 -13.36
CA GLY A 94 3.69 -17.24 -14.78
C GLY A 94 4.58 -16.43 -15.72
N LYS A 95 5.65 -15.77 -15.27
CA LYS A 95 6.68 -15.25 -16.19
C LYS A 95 7.87 -16.20 -16.29
N LYS A 96 7.67 -17.26 -17.07
CA LYS A 96 8.76 -17.97 -17.75
C LYS A 96 9.15 -17.23 -19.02
#